data_AF-A0A0P1FIR7-F1
#
_entry.id   AF-A0A0P1FIR7-F1
#
_cell.length_a   1.000
_cell.length_b   1.000
_cell.length_c   1.000
_cell.angle_alpha   90.00
_cell.angle_beta   90.00
_cell.angle_gamma   90.00
#
_symmetry.space_group_name_H-M   'P 1'
#
loop_
_entity.id
_entity.type
_entity.pdbx_description
1 polymer ?
#
loop_
_entity_poly.entity_id
_entity_poly.type
_entity_poly.pdbx_seq_one_letter_code
_entity_poly.pdbx_strand_id
1 'polypeptide(L)'
;MATKISAFEPVPNMPGLFTATKNNLRCTAIVLPRGEVCLFSPVSGLSEAAKASLAEIGKVAFLFAPNGYHNGGLVEYAAAYPDAALVAPPVIHERLQGRTGLTFEGLEALRAELPEGIV
;
A
#
# COMPACT_ATOMS: atom_id res chain seq x y z
N MET A 1 -2.29 19.45 15.53
CA MET A 1 -2.80 18.15 15.04
C MET A 1 -1.74 17.53 14.15
N ALA A 2 -1.50 16.22 14.23
CA ALA A 2 -0.60 15.57 13.28
C ALA A 2 -1.24 15.57 11.88
N THR A 3 -0.46 15.94 10.85
CA THR A 3 -0.93 15.92 9.46
C THR A 3 -1.37 14.51 9.07
N LYS A 4 -2.56 14.38 8.49
CA LYS A 4 -3.07 13.12 7.94
C LYS A 4 -2.83 13.06 6.43
N ILE A 5 -2.80 11.85 5.87
CA ILE A 5 -2.71 11.65 4.42
C ILE A 5 -4.00 12.10 3.73
N SER A 6 -3.87 12.71 2.54
CA SER A 6 -4.99 13.11 1.69
C SER A 6 -5.83 11.92 1.22
N ALA A 7 -6.95 12.19 0.56
CA ALA A 7 -7.63 11.19 -0.26
C ALA A 7 -6.71 10.70 -1.40
N PHE A 8 -6.99 9.51 -1.93
CA PHE A 8 -6.35 9.00 -3.13
C PHE A 8 -7.00 9.63 -4.37
N GLU A 9 -6.18 10.30 -5.17
CA GLU A 9 -6.62 10.97 -6.40
C GLU A 9 -6.00 10.28 -7.63
N PRO A 10 -6.72 10.18 -8.75
CA PRO A 10 -6.22 9.55 -9.96
C PRO A 10 -5.01 10.31 -10.52
N VAL A 11 -4.02 9.57 -11.01
CA VAL A 11 -2.89 10.15 -11.72
C VAL A 11 -3.27 10.41 -13.17
N PRO A 12 -3.12 11.64 -13.69
CA PRO A 12 -3.46 11.95 -15.08
C PRO A 12 -2.74 11.03 -16.08
N ASN A 13 -3.48 10.53 -17.07
CA ASN A 13 -3.00 9.64 -18.13
C ASN A 13 -2.45 8.28 -17.67
N MET A 14 -2.73 7.87 -16.43
CA MET A 14 -2.36 6.55 -15.90
C MET A 14 -3.58 5.86 -15.28
N PRO A 15 -4.44 5.22 -16.11
CA PRO A 15 -5.65 4.57 -15.61
C PRO A 15 -5.29 3.48 -14.59
N GLY A 16 -6.06 3.41 -13.49
CA GLY A 16 -5.82 2.48 -12.40
C GLY A 16 -4.72 2.90 -11.41
N LEU A 17 -4.07 4.06 -11.63
CA LEU A 17 -3.08 4.60 -10.71
C LEU A 17 -3.64 5.79 -9.93
N PHE A 18 -3.49 5.74 -8.60
CA PHE A 18 -3.93 6.80 -7.70
C PHE A 18 -2.82 7.14 -6.71
N THR A 19 -2.76 8.39 -6.24
CA THR A 19 -1.80 8.79 -5.22
C THR A 19 -2.46 9.59 -4.11
N ALA A 20 -1.97 9.39 -2.89
CA ALA A 20 -2.29 10.21 -1.74
C ALA A 20 -0.99 10.72 -1.11
N THR A 21 -1.03 11.92 -0.52
CA THR A 21 0.18 12.59 -0.02
C THR A 21 0.01 13.06 1.42
N LYS A 22 1.14 13.09 2.13
CA LYS A 22 1.28 13.72 3.45
C LYS A 22 2.61 14.46 3.45
N ASN A 23 2.57 15.79 3.40
CA ASN A 23 3.74 16.62 3.15
C ASN A 23 4.47 16.13 1.88
N ASN A 24 5.75 15.76 1.99
CA ASN A 24 6.56 15.25 0.88
C ASN A 24 6.52 13.71 0.74
N LEU A 25 5.71 13.01 1.55
CA LEU A 25 5.56 11.56 1.47
C LEU A 25 4.36 11.19 0.60
N ARG A 26 4.43 10.04 -0.06
CA ARG A 26 3.41 9.56 -1.00
C ARG A 26 3.10 8.08 -0.76
N CYS A 27 1.81 7.77 -0.76
CA CYS A 27 1.30 6.41 -0.91
C CYS A 27 0.67 6.30 -2.31
N THR A 28 0.89 5.19 -2.99
CA THR A 28 0.37 4.96 -4.34
C THR A 28 -0.54 3.75 -4.32
N ALA A 29 -1.75 3.87 -4.85
CA ALA A 29 -2.67 2.76 -5.03
C ALA A 29 -2.67 2.36 -6.51
N ILE A 30 -2.49 1.07 -6.77
CA ILE A 30 -2.56 0.48 -8.10
C ILE A 30 -3.73 -0.50 -8.11
N VAL A 31 -4.64 -0.32 -9.07
CA VAL A 31 -5.72 -1.26 -9.34
C VAL A 31 -5.13 -2.45 -10.11
N LEU A 32 -5.33 -3.65 -9.56
CA LEU A 32 -4.93 -4.93 -10.12
C LEU A 32 -5.98 -5.40 -11.17
N PRO A 33 -5.64 -6.35 -12.06
CA PRO A 33 -6.54 -6.81 -13.12
C PRO A 33 -7.92 -7.28 -12.65
N ARG A 34 -8.02 -7.80 -11.42
CA ARG A 34 -9.27 -8.26 -10.80
C ARG A 34 -10.07 -7.16 -10.08
N GLY A 35 -9.61 -5.90 -10.13
CA GLY A 35 -10.25 -4.76 -9.47
C GLY A 35 -9.86 -4.56 -8.00
N GLU A 36 -9.01 -5.44 -7.45
CA GLU A 36 -8.39 -5.25 -6.14
C GLU A 36 -7.30 -4.19 -6.18
N VAL A 37 -6.86 -3.73 -5.00
CA VAL A 37 -5.91 -2.63 -4.88
C VAL A 37 -4.65 -3.07 -4.15
N CYS A 38 -3.50 -2.77 -4.73
CA CYS A 38 -2.19 -2.84 -4.06
C CYS A 38 -1.74 -1.44 -3.64
N LEU A 39 -1.46 -1.26 -2.35
CA LEU A 39 -0.92 -0.02 -1.81
C LEU A 39 0.60 -0.09 -1.69
N PHE A 40 1.28 0.76 -2.45
CA PHE A 40 2.72 0.95 -2.42
C PHE A 40 3.08 2.02 -1.41
N SER A 41 4.04 1.70 -0.54
CA SER A 41 4.62 2.64 0.42
C SER A 41 3.59 3.29 1.37
N PRO A 42 2.82 2.52 2.18
CA PRO A 42 1.86 3.11 3.11
C PRO A 42 2.47 4.16 4.03
N VAL A 43 1.83 5.33 4.08
CA VAL A 43 2.28 6.49 4.86
C VAL A 43 1.34 6.69 6.04
N SER A 44 1.91 6.92 7.22
CA SER A 44 1.17 7.08 8.48
C SER A 44 0.19 8.27 8.49
N GLY A 45 -0.78 8.19 9.38
CA GLY A 45 -1.85 9.18 9.52
C GLY A 45 -2.96 8.92 8.53
N LEU A 46 -3.39 7.67 8.42
CA LEU A 46 -4.52 7.23 7.60
C LEU A 46 -5.77 8.04 7.97
N SER A 47 -6.28 8.80 7.02
CA SER A 47 -7.48 9.64 7.20
C SER A 47 -8.75 8.88 6.81
N GLU A 48 -9.90 9.36 7.29
CA GLU A 48 -11.19 8.85 6.83
C GLU A 48 -11.43 9.16 5.35
N ALA A 49 -10.93 10.29 4.84
CA ALA A 49 -10.99 10.60 3.41
C ALA A 49 -10.17 9.61 2.57
N ALA A 50 -8.98 9.22 3.05
CA ALA A 50 -8.17 8.19 2.41
C ALA A 50 -8.90 6.84 2.40
N LYS A 51 -9.47 6.41 3.53
CA LYS A 51 -10.27 5.17 3.61
C LYS A 51 -11.47 5.19 2.67
N ALA A 52 -12.23 6.30 2.64
CA ALA A 52 -13.38 6.44 1.77
C ALA A 52 -13.00 6.36 0.28
N SER A 53 -11.97 7.11 -0.14
CA SER A 53 -11.48 7.03 -1.53
C SER A 53 -10.96 5.63 -1.90
N LEU A 54 -10.27 4.93 -0.99
CA LEU A 54 -9.85 3.55 -1.24
C LEU A 54 -11.04 2.60 -1.39
N ALA A 55 -12.08 2.75 -0.58
CA ALA A 55 -13.30 1.94 -0.69
C ALA A 55 -14.03 2.15 -2.02
N GLU A 56 -13.95 3.34 -2.62
CA GLU A 56 -14.47 3.64 -3.95
C GLU A 56 -13.59 3.05 -5.08
N ILE A 57 -12.27 3.02 -4.89
CA ILE A 57 -11.32 2.49 -5.88
C ILE A 57 -11.38 0.96 -5.94
N GLY A 58 -11.40 0.27 -4.79
CA GLY A 58 -11.46 -1.18 -4.71
C GLY A 58 -10.96 -1.75 -3.38
N LYS A 59 -11.16 -3.06 -3.18
CA LYS A 59 -10.70 -3.75 -1.96
C LYS A 59 -9.17 -3.72 -1.89
N VAL A 60 -8.62 -3.21 -0.79
CA VAL A 60 -7.18 -3.30 -0.51
C VAL A 60 -6.81 -4.76 -0.23
N ALA A 61 -6.07 -5.37 -1.16
CA ALA A 61 -5.63 -6.76 -1.07
C ALA A 61 -4.15 -6.88 -0.71
N PHE A 62 -3.34 -5.86 -0.99
CA PHE A 62 -1.90 -5.88 -0.72
C PHE A 62 -1.40 -4.58 -0.11
N LEU A 63 -0.56 -4.70 0.91
CA LEU A 63 0.24 -3.62 1.50
C LEU A 63 1.71 -3.89 1.20
N PHE A 64 2.27 -3.14 0.26
CA PHE A 64 3.61 -3.37 -0.25
C PHE A 64 4.62 -2.36 0.30
N ALA A 65 5.66 -2.88 0.96
CA ALA A 65 6.84 -2.12 1.39
C ALA A 65 8.02 -2.39 0.42
N PRO A 66 8.32 -1.47 -0.53
CA PRO A 66 9.33 -1.73 -1.56
C PRO A 66 10.76 -1.73 -1.03
N ASN A 67 11.02 -1.11 0.12
CA ASN A 67 12.31 -1.17 0.82
C ASN A 67 12.12 -0.99 2.34
N GLY A 68 13.21 -1.17 3.10
CA GLY A 68 13.18 -1.14 4.56
C GLY A 68 12.86 0.22 5.23
N TYR A 69 12.65 1.29 4.47
CA TYR A 69 12.25 2.62 4.97
C TYR A 69 10.76 2.90 4.84
N HIS A 70 10.05 2.12 4.01
CA HIS A 70 8.62 2.31 3.75
C HIS A 70 7.75 1.53 4.76
N ASN A 71 8.01 1.77 6.05
CA ASN A 71 7.35 1.08 7.15
C ASN A 71 6.40 1.94 7.99
N GLY A 72 6.43 3.27 7.80
CA GLY A 72 5.78 4.21 8.72
C GLY A 72 4.27 4.04 8.83
N GLY A 73 3.57 3.65 7.76
CA GLY A 73 2.13 3.40 7.77
C GLY A 73 1.72 1.94 7.95
N LEU A 74 2.63 0.97 7.92
CA LEU A 74 2.26 -0.44 7.76
C LEU A 74 1.39 -0.97 8.91
N VAL A 75 1.72 -0.65 10.16
CA VAL A 75 0.93 -1.10 11.33
C VAL A 75 -0.49 -0.55 11.29
N GLU A 76 -0.64 0.73 10.96
CA GLU A 76 -1.94 1.40 10.89
C GLU A 76 -2.81 0.83 9.74
N TYR A 77 -2.21 0.60 8.57
CA TYR A 77 -2.93 0.07 7.42
C TYR A 77 -3.25 -1.42 7.59
N ALA A 78 -2.36 -2.22 8.18
CA ALA A 78 -2.64 -3.62 8.49
C ALA A 78 -3.81 -3.75 9.47
N ALA A 79 -3.93 -2.85 10.46
CA ALA A 79 -5.08 -2.81 11.35
C ALA A 79 -6.38 -2.39 10.64
N ALA A 80 -6.29 -1.48 9.67
CA ALA A 80 -7.45 -1.02 8.89
C ALA A 80 -7.90 -2.02 7.81
N TYR A 81 -6.97 -2.82 7.28
CA TYR A 81 -7.19 -3.79 6.20
C TYR A 81 -6.60 -5.16 6.61
N PRO A 82 -7.23 -5.87 7.57
CA PRO A 82 -6.67 -7.11 8.13
C PRO A 82 -6.59 -8.27 7.13
N ASP A 83 -7.38 -8.21 6.05
CA ASP A 83 -7.37 -9.21 4.98
C ASP A 83 -6.28 -8.94 3.93
N ALA A 84 -5.58 -7.79 4.00
CA ALA A 84 -4.57 -7.44 3.03
C ALA A 84 -3.24 -8.14 3.33
N ALA A 85 -2.66 -8.79 2.32
CA ALA A 85 -1.35 -9.40 2.43
C ALA A 85 -0.25 -8.33 2.57
N LEU A 86 0.61 -8.50 3.57
CA LEU A 86 1.78 -7.65 3.78
C LEU A 86 2.94 -8.20 2.96
N VAL A 87 3.28 -7.54 1.86
CA VAL A 87 4.31 -8.02 0.93
C VAL A 87 5.54 -7.13 0.97
N ALA A 88 6.71 -7.74 0.85
CA ALA A 88 8.00 -7.06 0.81
C ALA A 88 9.08 -7.97 0.19
N PRO A 89 10.19 -7.44 -0.36
CA PRO A 89 11.32 -8.28 -0.74
C PRO A 89 11.86 -9.08 0.46
N PRO A 90 12.16 -10.39 0.32
CA PRO A 90 12.60 -11.22 1.46
C PRO A 90 13.81 -10.66 2.22
N VAL A 91 14.75 -10.03 1.50
CA VAL A 91 15.99 -9.45 2.07
C VAL A 91 15.75 -8.34 3.09
N ILE A 92 14.54 -7.74 3.16
CA ILE A 92 14.21 -6.68 4.12
C ILE A 92 13.25 -7.11 5.23
N HIS A 93 12.80 -8.37 5.25
CA HIS A 93 11.80 -8.86 6.20
C HIS A 93 12.24 -8.67 7.65
N GLU A 94 13.46 -9.09 8.01
CA GLU A 94 13.99 -8.95 9.37
C GLU A 94 13.96 -7.49 9.85
N ARG A 95 14.39 -6.55 9.00
CA ARG A 95 14.37 -5.13 9.32
C ARG A 95 12.95 -4.61 9.51
N LEU A 96 12.02 -4.96 8.62
CA LEU A 96 10.64 -4.50 8.69
C LEU A 96 9.94 -5.07 9.92
N GLN A 97 10.13 -6.35 10.23
CA GLN A 97 9.61 -6.99 11.42
C GLN A 97 10.16 -6.33 12.69
N GLY A 98 11.46 -6.05 12.75
CA GLY A 98 12.06 -5.34 13.88
C GLY A 98 11.54 -3.90 14.07
N ARG A 99 10.96 -3.27 13.04
CA ARG A 99 10.40 -1.92 13.10
C ARG A 99 8.91 -1.87 13.35
N THR A 100 8.18 -2.89 12.91
CA THR A 100 6.71 -2.88 12.87
C THR A 100 6.05 -3.96 13.72
N GLY A 101 6.80 -5.03 14.06
CA GLY A 101 6.25 -6.24 14.66
C GLY A 101 5.41 -7.10 13.70
N LEU A 102 5.30 -6.71 12.42
CA LEU A 102 4.52 -7.43 11.42
C LEU A 102 5.37 -8.48 10.71
N THR A 103 4.71 -9.53 10.22
CA THR A 103 5.29 -10.54 9.32
C THR A 103 4.97 -10.17 7.87
N PHE A 104 5.91 -10.46 6.98
CA PHE A 104 5.80 -10.13 5.56
C PHE A 104 5.93 -11.39 4.72
N GLU A 105 5.15 -11.44 3.65
CA GLU A 105 5.28 -12.42 2.59
C GLU A 105 6.26 -11.90 1.51
N GLY A 106 6.74 -12.83 0.68
CA GLY A 106 7.51 -12.49 -0.51
C GLY A 106 6.64 -11.84 -1.59
N LEU A 107 7.22 -11.61 -2.76
CA LEU A 107 6.52 -10.90 -3.85
C LEU A 107 5.71 -11.84 -4.75
N GLU A 108 5.74 -13.15 -4.50
CA GLU A 108 5.16 -14.18 -5.35
C GLU A 108 3.64 -14.01 -5.47
N ALA A 109 2.95 -13.76 -4.34
CA ALA A 109 1.51 -13.54 -4.33
C ALA A 109 1.12 -12.29 -5.11
N LEU A 110 1.84 -11.18 -4.92
CA LEU A 110 1.59 -9.94 -5.67
C LEU A 110 1.90 -10.12 -7.16
N ARG A 111 3.00 -10.80 -7.52
CA ARG A 111 3.39 -11.07 -8.92
C ARG A 111 2.33 -11.88 -9.67
N ALA A 112 1.70 -12.84 -9.01
CA ALA A 112 0.62 -13.65 -9.60
C ALA A 112 -0.63 -12.81 -9.95
N GLU A 113 -0.81 -11.65 -9.32
CA GLU A 113 -1.92 -10.74 -9.56
C GLU A 113 -1.55 -9.59 -10.51
N LEU A 114 -0.31 -9.51 -11.01
CA LEU A 114 0.08 -8.51 -12.03
C LEU A 114 -0.29 -8.99 -13.45
N PRO A 115 -0.51 -8.07 -14.41
CA PRO A 115 -0.68 -8.44 -15.81
C PRO A 115 0.50 -9.24 -16.35
N GLU A 116 0.21 -10.18 -17.26
CA GLU A 116 1.26 -10.93 -17.97
C GLU A 116 2.25 -9.98 -18.66
N GLY A 117 3.55 -10.26 -18.51
CA GLY A 117 4.63 -9.46 -19.10
C GLY A 117 5.22 -8.37 -18.19
N ILE A 118 4.72 -8.22 -16.96
CA ILE A 118 5.33 -7.39 -15.91
C ILE A 118 5.98 -8.31 -14.87
N VAL A 119 7.21 -8.79 -15.14
CA VAL A 119 8.08 -9.52 -14.18
C VAL A 119 9.55 -9.30 -14.46
#